data_AF-A0A2V8TYX0-F1
#
_entry.id   AF-A0A2V8TYX0-F1
#
_cell.length_a   1.000
_cell.length_b   1.000
_cell.length_c   1.000
_cell.angle_alpha   90.00
_cell.angle_beta   90.00
_cell.angle_gamma   90.00
#
_symmetry.space_group_name_H-M   'P 1'
#
loop_
_entity.id
_entity.type
_entity.pdbx_description
1 polymer ?
#
loop_
_entity_poly.entity_id
_entity_poly.type
_entity_poly.pdbx_seq_one_letter_code
_entity_poly.pdbx_strand_id
1 'polypeptide(L)' 'MSRPKAVAPIIEIGKVHCPMCTHTVEAEIEHYARHSVIRAGQKCPRCSASLAVGVILHIRQAA' A
#
# COMPACT_ATOMS: atom_id res chain seq x y z
N MET A 1 31.93 6.87 -1.01
CA MET A 1 30.52 7.32 -0.90
C MET A 1 29.66 6.09 -0.59
N SER A 2 29.55 5.72 0.68
CA SER A 2 28.80 4.54 1.10
C SER A 2 27.31 4.81 0.96
N ARG A 3 26.62 4.12 0.05
CA ARG A 3 25.15 4.19 -0.07
C ARG A 3 24.54 3.87 1.30
N PRO A 4 23.66 4.70 1.87
CA PRO A 4 22.95 4.32 3.07
C PRO A 4 22.19 3.02 2.77
N LYS A 5 22.47 1.98 3.57
CA LYS A 5 21.84 0.67 3.47
C LYS A 5 20.33 0.89 3.66
N ALA A 6 19.57 0.79 2.57
CA ALA A 6 18.12 0.95 2.60
C ALA A 6 17.56 -0.01 3.66
N VAL A 7 16.96 0.54 4.71
CA VAL A 7 16.23 -0.26 5.70
C VAL A 7 15.10 -0.93 4.92
N ALA A 8 15.06 -2.27 4.96
CA ALA A 8 14.02 -3.02 4.27
C ALA A 8 12.64 -2.56 4.79
N PRO A 9 11.68 -2.24 3.91
CA PRO A 9 10.35 -1.87 4.35
C PRO A 9 9.67 -3.05 5.03
N ILE A 10 8.84 -2.76 6.03
CA ILE A 10 7.96 -3.78 6.63
C ILE A 10 6.78 -3.95 5.68
N ILE A 11 6.53 -5.17 5.24
CA ILE A 11 5.41 -5.48 4.34
C ILE A 11 4.22 -5.95 5.19
N GLU A 12 3.09 -5.27 5.06
CA GLU A 12 1.83 -5.61 5.73
C GLU A 12 0.69 -5.71 4.72
N ILE A 13 -0.29 -6.59 4.97
CA ILE A 13 -1.53 -6.60 4.19
C ILE A 13 -2.48 -5.58 4.81
N GLY A 14 -2.79 -4.52 4.08
CA GLY A 14 -3.76 -3.52 4.52
C GLY A 14 -4.86 -3.27 3.49
N LYS A 15 -5.78 -2.38 3.85
CA LYS A 15 -6.90 -2.01 2.99
C LYS A 15 -6.56 -0.76 2.19
N VAL A 16 -6.79 -0.82 0.89
CA VAL A 16 -6.57 0.28 -0.04
C VAL A 16 -7.86 0.60 -0.76
N HIS A 17 -8.22 1.87 -0.79
CA HIS A 17 -9.32 2.34 -1.61
C HIS A 17 -8.87 2.47 -3.07
N CYS A 18 -9.50 1.72 -3.97
CA CYS A 18 -9.27 1.84 -5.40
C CYS A 18 -10.13 2.97 -5.98
N PRO A 19 -9.53 4.09 -6.47
CA PRO A 19 -10.31 5.20 -7.03
C PRO A 19 -11.00 4.85 -8.34
N MET A 20 -10.61 3.76 -9.02
CA MET A 20 -11.16 3.35 -10.30
C MET A 20 -12.47 2.57 -10.20
N CYS A 21 -12.61 1.74 -9.17
CA CYS A 21 -13.86 0.99 -8.93
C CYS A 21 -14.55 1.40 -7.63
N THR A 22 -14.00 2.39 -6.91
CA THR A 22 -14.49 2.89 -5.61
C THR A 22 -14.58 1.82 -4.52
N HIS A 23 -13.98 0.65 -4.73
CA HIS A 23 -13.97 -0.43 -3.77
C HIS A 23 -12.69 -0.42 -2.95
N THR A 24 -12.86 -0.68 -1.67
CA THR A 24 -11.76 -1.03 -0.78
C THR A 24 -11.35 -2.48 -1.02
N VAL A 25 -10.09 -2.68 -1.36
CA VAL A 25 -9.49 -3.99 -1.63
C VAL A 25 -8.27 -4.18 -0.74
N GLU A 26 -7.86 -5.42 -0.51
CA GLU A 26 -6.63 -5.73 0.23
C GLU A 26 -5.43 -5.59 -0.70
N ALA A 27 -4.35 -5.01 -0.20
CA ALA A 27 -3.09 -4.85 -0.92
C ALA A 27 -1.91 -4.87 0.03
N GLU A 28 -0.75 -5.26 -0.49
CA GLU A 28 0.50 -5.20 0.28
C GLU A 28 0.98 -3.75 0.36
N ILE A 29 1.25 -3.31 1.58
CA ILE A 29 1.75 -1.98 1.91
C ILE A 29 3.16 -2.14 2.46
N GLU A 30 4.08 -1.40 1.86
CA GLU A 30 5.45 -1.23 2.31
C GLU A 30 5.51 -0.03 3.27
N HIS A 31 5.72 -0.34 4.54
CA HIS A 31 5.95 0.64 5.58
C HIS A 31 7.43 0.98 5.65
N TYR A 32 7.75 2.20 5.22
CA TYR A 32 9.01 2.85 5.49
C TYR A 32 8.92 3.64 6.80
N ALA A 33 10.06 3.91 7.43
CA ALA A 33 10.12 4.55 8.76
C ALA A 33 9.31 5.85 8.91
N ARG A 34 8.97 6.54 7.81
CA ARG A 34 8.21 7.80 7.82
C ARG A 34 6.97 7.81 6.92
N HIS A 35 6.76 6.80 6.09
CA HIS A 35 5.66 6.78 5.13
C HIS A 35 5.30 5.34 4.78
N SER A 36 4.03 5.12 4.45
CA SER A 36 3.55 3.83 3.96
C SER A 36 3.18 4.01 2.49
N VAL A 37 3.61 3.08 1.64
CA VAL A 37 3.29 3.08 0.21
C VAL A 37 2.79 1.72 -0.18
N ILE A 38 1.93 1.68 -1.19
CA ILE A 38 1.46 0.42 -1.73
C ILE A 38 2.59 -0.19 -2.54
N ARG A 39 2.82 -1.49 -2.38
CA ARG A 39 3.86 -2.19 -3.12
C ARG A 39 3.70 -1.96 -4.63
N ALA A 40 4.78 -1.55 -5.28
CA ALA A 40 4.75 -1.24 -6.70
C ALA A 40 4.30 -2.46 -7.52
N GLY A 41 3.46 -2.23 -8.53
CA GLY A 41 2.94 -3.28 -9.41
C GLY A 41 1.68 -3.98 -8.91
N GLN A 42 1.19 -3.65 -7.71
CA GLN A 42 -0.12 -4.09 -7.22
C GLN A 42 -1.25 -3.58 -8.14
N LYS A 43 -2.17 -4.48 -8.51
CA LYS A 43 -3.35 -4.18 -9.31
C LYS A 43 -4.61 -4.55 -8.54
N CYS A 44 -5.66 -3.78 -8.74
CA CYS A 44 -6.95 -4.08 -8.13
C CYS A 44 -7.49 -5.41 -8.68
N PRO A 45 -7.88 -6.37 -7.83
CA PRO A 45 -8.42 -7.66 -8.28
C PRO A 45 -9.78 -7.52 -8.97
N ARG A 46 -10.48 -6.38 -8.81
CA ARG A 46 -11.80 -6.13 -9.40
C ARG A 46 -11.77 -5.50 -10.79
N CYS A 47 -10.91 -4.51 -10.99
CA CYS A 47 -10.90 -3.70 -12.22
C CYS A 47 -9.54 -3.72 -12.94
N SER A 48 -8.56 -4.45 -12.41
CA SER A 48 -7.20 -4.55 -12.95
C SER A 48 -6.44 -3.21 -13.04
N ALA A 49 -6.99 -2.13 -12.47
CA ALA A 49 -6.33 -0.84 -12.42
C ALA A 49 -5.15 -0.84 -11.44
N SER A 50 -4.20 0.06 -11.66
CA SER A 50 -3.03 0.21 -10.79
C SER A 50 -3.46 0.72 -9.41
N LEU A 51 -3.04 0.02 -8.35
CA LEU A 51 -3.23 0.46 -6.97
C LEU A 51 -2.15 1.46 -6.53
N ALA A 52 -1.18 1.79 -7.38
CA ALA A 52 -0.10 2.73 -7.03
C ALA A 52 -0.60 4.14 -6.67
N VAL A 53 -1.78 4.53 -7.14
CA VAL A 53 -2.46 5.81 -6.83
C VAL A 53 -3.59 5.63 -5.80
N GLY A 54 -3.73 4.42 -5.25
CA GLY A 54 -4.75 4.10 -4.27
C GLY A 54 -4.48 4.79 -2.92
N VAL A 55 -5.55 5.14 -2.22
CA VAL A 55 -5.43 5.70 -0.86
C VAL A 55 -5.33 4.55 0.12
N ILE A 56 -4.23 4.50 0.87
CA ILE A 56 -4.05 3.55 1.97
C ILE A 56 -5.03 3.92 3.08
N LEU A 57 -5.92 3.00 3.42
CA LEU A 57 -6.82 3.14 4.56
C LEU A 57 -6.15 2.48 5.77
N HIS A 58 -5.51 3.29 6.61
CA HIS A 58 -5.16 2.85 7.96
C HIS A 58 -6.43 2.81 8.82
N ILE A 59 -7.17 1.71 8.72
CA ILE A 59 -8.22 1.43 9.68
C ILE A 59 -7.51 0.98 10.95
N ARG A 60 -7.25 1.92 11.86
CA ARG A 60 -7.05 1.55 13.27
C ARG A 60 -8.35 0.87 13.68
N GLN A 61 -8.35 -0.46 13.80
CA GLN A 61 -9.42 -1.12 14.54
C GLN A 61 -9.43 -0.50 15.94
N ALA A 62 -10.49 0.25 16.23
CA ALA A 62 -10.77 0.74 17.56
C ALA A 62 -11.70 -0.27 18.23
N ALA A 63 -11.29 -0.66 19.44
CA ALA A 63 -12.00 -1.46 20.46
C ALA A 63 -12.09 -2.97 20.22
#